data_AF-A0A291P1Z8-F1
#
_entry.id   AF-A0A291P1Z8-F1
#
_cell.length_a   1.000
_cell.length_b   1.000
_cell.length_c   1.000
_cell.angle_alpha   90.00
_cell.angle_beta   90.00
_cell.angle_gamma   90.00
#
_symmetry.space_group_name_H-M   'P 1'
#
loop_
_entity.id
_entity.type
_entity.pdbx_description
1 polymer ?
#
loop_
_entity_poly.entity_id
_entity_poly.type
_entity_poly.pdbx_seq_one_letter_code
_entity_poly.pdbx_strand_id
1 'polypeptide(L)'
;TSLKVPHGERGTIIGVKVFDSQDGDDELGSGVNQRVAVFIAQKRKITEGDKLAGRHGNKGVISRILPIEDMPFLADGTPVDIILNPLGIPGRMNFGQVLETHLGWIAKQGWDVEGKPKWAANLPEQAHHATPNTKVSTPVFDGAFEIEIEGLLDSTTKTRDGVRLIDSTGKTQLFDGRSGEPFPNPISVGYMYILKLHHLVDDKIHARSTGPYSMITQQPLGGKAQF
;
A
#
# COMPACT_ATOMS: atom_id res chain seq x y z
N THR A 1 1.56 -41.58 -11.19
CA THR A 1 2.56 -40.49 -11.20
C THR A 1 2.35 -39.62 -9.97
N SER A 2 3.41 -39.26 -9.25
CA SER A 2 3.25 -38.46 -8.02
C SER A 2 2.95 -37.00 -8.33
N LEU A 3 2.07 -36.37 -7.54
CA LEU A 3 1.87 -34.93 -7.56
C LEU A 3 3.10 -34.22 -6.99
N LYS A 4 3.61 -33.21 -7.69
CA LYS A 4 4.75 -32.40 -7.27
C LYS A 4 4.30 -30.94 -7.08
N VAL A 5 4.97 -30.23 -6.19
CA VAL A 5 4.75 -28.79 -6.02
C VAL A 5 5.21 -28.06 -7.29
N PRO A 6 4.39 -27.18 -7.88
CA PRO A 6 4.76 -26.39 -9.05
C PRO A 6 5.95 -25.46 -8.79
N HIS A 7 6.60 -25.04 -9.87
CA HIS A 7 7.75 -24.14 -9.78
C HIS A 7 7.34 -22.76 -9.22
N GLY A 8 8.12 -22.28 -8.26
CA GLY A 8 7.90 -20.97 -7.62
C GLY A 8 6.86 -20.98 -6.51
N GLU A 9 6.21 -22.12 -6.26
CA GLU A 9 5.34 -22.31 -5.10
C GLU A 9 6.13 -22.86 -3.92
N ARG A 10 5.82 -22.35 -2.73
CA ARG A 10 6.38 -22.80 -1.45
C ARG A 10 5.42 -22.45 -0.34
N GLY A 11 5.45 -23.21 0.75
CA GLY A 11 4.60 -22.90 1.88
C GLY A 11 4.51 -24.03 2.89
N THR A 12 3.55 -23.90 3.78
CA THR A 12 3.23 -24.90 4.80
C THR A 12 1.95 -25.61 4.38
N ILE A 13 1.93 -26.93 4.48
CA ILE A 13 0.70 -27.70 4.29
C ILE A 13 -0.22 -27.39 5.47
N ILE A 14 -1.37 -26.82 5.18
CA ILE A 14 -2.38 -26.45 6.20
C ILE A 14 -3.54 -27.43 6.26
N GLY A 15 -3.67 -28.31 5.25
CA GLY A 15 -4.71 -29.31 5.22
C GLY A 15 -4.54 -30.29 4.06
N VAL A 16 -5.01 -31.51 4.28
CA VAL A 16 -5.13 -32.54 3.27
C VAL A 16 -6.55 -33.07 3.35
N LYS A 17 -7.27 -33.06 2.22
CA LYS A 17 -8.59 -33.68 2.08
C LYS A 17 -8.45 -34.87 1.15
N VAL A 18 -8.90 -36.02 1.61
CA VAL A 18 -8.94 -37.25 0.82
C VAL A 18 -10.41 -37.57 0.60
N PHE A 19 -10.76 -37.84 -0.65
CA PHE A 19 -12.09 -38.25 -1.07
C PHE A 19 -11.97 -39.64 -1.68
N ASP A 20 -12.77 -40.59 -1.20
CA ASP A 20 -12.72 -41.98 -1.63
C ASP A 20 -14.06 -42.44 -2.19
N SER A 21 -14.01 -43.12 -3.34
CA SER A 21 -15.21 -43.66 -4.00
C SER A 21 -15.91 -44.74 -3.18
N GLN A 22 -15.20 -45.40 -2.25
CA GLN A 22 -15.75 -46.48 -1.44
C GLN A 22 -16.54 -46.00 -0.23
N ASP A 23 -16.29 -44.78 0.24
CA ASP A 23 -16.88 -44.22 1.46
C ASP A 23 -18.31 -43.65 1.23
N GLY A 24 -18.85 -43.76 0.01
CA GLY A 24 -20.26 -43.57 -0.32
C GLY A 24 -20.79 -42.14 -0.33
N ASP A 25 -20.12 -41.20 0.34
CA ASP A 25 -20.55 -39.80 0.48
C ASP A 25 -19.93 -38.84 -0.57
N ASP A 26 -18.93 -39.30 -1.34
CA ASP A 26 -18.18 -38.45 -2.28
C ASP A 26 -18.50 -38.76 -3.75
N GLU A 27 -19.21 -37.84 -4.43
CA GLU A 27 -19.38 -37.90 -5.89
C GLU A 27 -18.04 -37.63 -6.59
N LEU A 28 -17.35 -38.70 -6.99
CA LEU A 28 -16.15 -38.65 -7.82
C LEU A 28 -16.51 -38.80 -9.30
N GLY A 29 -15.71 -38.17 -10.17
CA GLY A 29 -15.86 -38.32 -11.62
C GLY A 29 -15.69 -39.78 -12.07
N SER A 30 -16.39 -40.18 -13.13
CA SER A 30 -16.33 -41.54 -13.66
C SER A 30 -14.89 -41.99 -13.92
N GLY A 31 -14.51 -43.15 -13.38
CA GLY A 31 -13.16 -43.71 -13.48
C GLY A 31 -12.13 -43.18 -12.48
N VAL A 32 -12.54 -42.32 -11.53
CA VAL A 32 -11.67 -41.82 -10.44
C VAL A 32 -11.96 -42.59 -9.15
N ASN A 33 -10.99 -43.38 -8.70
CA ASN A 33 -11.13 -44.17 -7.46
C ASN A 33 -10.94 -43.32 -6.19
N GLN A 34 -10.00 -42.37 -6.23
CA GLN A 34 -9.64 -41.54 -5.09
C GLN A 34 -9.16 -40.17 -5.56
N ARG A 35 -9.51 -39.11 -4.84
CA ARG A 35 -9.02 -37.75 -5.07
C ARG A 35 -8.39 -37.19 -3.81
N VAL A 36 -7.16 -36.67 -3.92
CA VAL A 36 -6.46 -36.02 -2.82
C VAL A 36 -6.26 -34.54 -3.14
N ALA A 37 -6.71 -33.66 -2.25
CA ALA A 37 -6.50 -32.22 -2.32
C ALA A 37 -5.59 -31.77 -1.18
N VAL A 38 -4.42 -31.21 -1.52
CA VAL A 38 -3.44 -30.68 -0.57
C VAL A 38 -3.47 -29.16 -0.61
N PHE A 39 -3.69 -28.53 0.54
CA PHE A 39 -3.73 -27.07 0.67
C PHE A 39 -2.40 -26.56 1.22
N ILE A 40 -1.71 -25.72 0.44
CA ILE A 40 -0.44 -25.11 0.81
C ILE A 40 -0.67 -23.61 1.03
N ALA A 41 -0.32 -23.12 2.22
CA ALA A 41 -0.38 -21.70 2.56
C ALA A 41 1.00 -21.06 2.49
N GLN A 42 1.07 -19.86 1.89
CA GLN A 42 2.31 -19.09 1.78
C GLN A 42 2.12 -17.70 2.40
N LYS A 43 3.01 -17.32 3.34
CA LYS A 43 3.09 -15.94 3.83
C LYS A 43 4.08 -15.14 2.99
N ARG A 44 3.58 -14.27 2.12
CA ARG A 44 4.41 -13.44 1.22
C ARG A 44 4.64 -12.05 1.82
N LYS A 45 5.90 -11.72 2.09
CA LYS A 45 6.30 -10.35 2.44
C LYS A 45 6.24 -9.45 1.21
N ILE A 46 6.34 -8.14 1.41
CA ILE A 46 6.49 -7.18 0.33
C ILE A 46 7.91 -7.29 -0.24
N THR A 47 8.03 -7.27 -1.56
CA THR A 47 9.32 -7.43 -2.25
C THR A 47 9.42 -6.45 -3.42
N GLU A 48 10.64 -6.21 -3.88
CA GLU A 48 10.88 -5.42 -5.10
C GLU A 48 10.13 -6.05 -6.28
N GLY A 49 9.50 -5.21 -7.09
CA GLY A 49 8.62 -5.63 -8.19
C GLY A 49 7.15 -5.84 -7.81
N ASP A 50 6.81 -5.95 -6.52
CA ASP A 50 5.40 -5.98 -6.10
C ASP A 50 4.70 -4.66 -6.48
N LYS A 51 3.43 -4.77 -6.89
CA LYS A 51 2.65 -3.62 -7.32
C LYS A 51 1.86 -3.01 -6.17
N LEU A 52 2.04 -1.71 -5.96
CA LEU A 52 1.29 -0.89 -5.02
C LEU A 52 0.41 0.12 -5.76
N ALA A 53 -0.67 0.55 -5.12
CA ALA A 53 -1.49 1.64 -5.61
C ALA A 53 -2.13 2.44 -4.47
N GLY A 54 -2.29 3.74 -4.68
CA GLY A 54 -3.20 4.55 -3.86
C GLY A 54 -4.62 4.49 -4.42
N ARG A 55 -5.54 5.20 -3.75
CA ARG A 55 -6.96 5.25 -4.12
C ARG A 55 -7.23 6.14 -5.35
N HIS A 56 -6.28 6.99 -5.72
CA HIS A 56 -6.41 7.98 -6.80
C HIS A 56 -5.79 7.52 -8.12
N GLY A 57 -5.69 6.20 -8.34
CA GLY A 57 -5.14 5.60 -9.55
C GLY A 57 -3.62 5.74 -9.71
N ASN A 58 -2.93 6.37 -8.75
CA ASN A 58 -1.48 6.34 -8.63
C ASN A 58 -1.04 4.89 -8.35
N LYS A 59 -0.26 4.32 -9.27
CA LYS A 59 0.16 2.92 -9.21
C LYS A 59 1.60 2.80 -9.66
N GLY A 60 2.34 1.91 -9.01
CA GLY A 60 3.75 1.68 -9.28
C GLY A 60 4.18 0.29 -8.84
N VAL A 61 5.37 -0.11 -9.26
CA VAL A 61 6.07 -1.26 -8.68
C VAL A 61 7.12 -0.75 -7.72
N ILE A 62 7.44 -1.54 -6.70
CA ILE A 62 8.50 -1.20 -5.75
C ILE A 62 9.84 -1.35 -6.45
N SER A 63 10.56 -0.24 -6.63
CA SER A 63 11.88 -0.26 -7.27
C SER A 63 12.99 -0.64 -6.32
N ARG A 64 12.88 -0.26 -5.04
CA ARG A 64 13.88 -0.53 -4.01
C ARG A 64 13.24 -0.49 -2.63
N ILE A 65 13.70 -1.37 -1.73
CA ILE A 65 13.40 -1.31 -0.31
C ILE A 65 14.68 -0.89 0.42
N LEU A 66 14.67 0.30 1.04
CA LEU A 66 15.82 0.84 1.75
C LEU A 66 15.86 0.37 3.21
N PRO A 67 17.05 0.30 3.84
CA PRO A 67 17.18 0.29 5.29
C PRO A 67 16.51 1.52 5.90
N ILE A 68 16.09 1.43 7.16
CA ILE A 68 15.31 2.50 7.82
C ILE A 68 16.17 3.74 8.06
N GLU A 69 17.46 3.54 8.34
CA GLU A 69 18.47 4.58 8.55
C GLU A 69 18.79 5.39 7.29
N ASP A 70 18.56 4.81 6.11
CA ASP A 70 18.78 5.44 4.81
C ASP A 70 17.59 6.32 4.37
N MET A 71 16.43 6.19 5.05
CA MET A 71 15.22 6.89 4.66
C MET A 71 15.29 8.37 5.08
N PRO A 72 14.75 9.29 4.26
CA PRO A 72 14.51 10.66 4.70
C PRO A 72 13.69 10.69 6.00
N PHE A 73 14.09 11.53 6.94
CA PHE A 73 13.45 11.61 8.24
C PHE A 73 13.06 13.05 8.61
N LEU A 74 12.05 13.16 9.46
CA LEU A 74 11.51 14.40 10.00
C LEU A 74 12.42 14.96 11.11
N ALA A 75 12.21 16.22 11.50
CA ALA A 75 12.98 16.86 12.57
C ALA A 75 12.91 16.15 13.93
N ASP A 76 11.87 15.34 14.17
CA ASP A 76 11.72 14.51 15.37
C ASP A 76 12.42 13.13 15.26
N GLY A 77 13.12 12.87 14.17
CA GLY A 77 13.80 11.60 13.88
C GLY A 77 12.91 10.54 13.23
N THR A 78 11.62 10.82 12.98
CA THR A 78 10.71 9.83 12.38
C THR A 78 11.02 9.66 10.88
N PRO A 79 11.42 8.45 10.42
CA PRO A 79 11.65 8.18 9.00
C PRO A 79 10.33 8.08 8.24
N VAL A 80 10.32 8.45 6.96
CA VAL A 80 9.16 8.24 6.09
C VAL A 80 9.07 6.78 5.65
N ASP A 81 7.86 6.27 5.42
CA ASP A 81 7.65 4.88 5.02
C ASP A 81 7.76 4.64 3.50
N ILE A 82 7.24 5.58 2.70
CA ILE A 82 7.16 5.47 1.23
C ILE A 82 7.47 6.83 0.61
N ILE A 83 8.27 6.82 -0.47
CA ILE A 83 8.58 8.01 -1.27
C ILE A 83 7.87 7.90 -2.62
N LEU A 84 7.03 8.87 -2.93
CA LEU A 84 6.32 8.96 -4.22
C LEU A 84 6.95 10.02 -5.11
N ASN A 85 7.03 9.73 -6.41
CA ASN A 85 7.59 10.67 -7.39
C ASN A 85 6.58 11.82 -7.68
N PRO A 86 6.95 13.09 -7.46
CA PRO A 86 6.04 14.22 -7.69
C PRO A 86 5.65 14.40 -9.16
N LEU A 87 6.48 13.97 -10.11
CA LEU A 87 6.21 14.12 -11.55
C LEU A 87 4.94 13.36 -11.99
N GLY A 88 4.55 12.34 -11.24
CA GLY A 88 3.38 11.51 -11.54
C GLY A 88 2.03 12.17 -11.20
N ILE A 89 2.02 13.30 -10.51
CA ILE A 89 0.79 13.94 -10.00
C ILE A 89 0.19 14.92 -11.02
N PRO A 90 0.92 15.97 -11.50
CA PRO A 90 0.32 16.95 -12.40
C PRO A 90 -0.08 16.33 -13.74
N GLY A 91 0.73 15.42 -14.28
CA GLY A 91 0.45 14.76 -15.56
C GLY A 91 -0.75 13.81 -15.54
N ARG A 92 -1.27 13.47 -14.35
CA ARG A 92 -2.44 12.58 -14.18
C ARG A 92 -3.66 13.28 -13.62
N MET A 93 -3.55 14.57 -13.28
CA MET A 93 -4.63 15.37 -12.70
C MET A 93 -5.28 14.74 -11.46
N ASN A 94 -4.50 13.99 -10.66
CA ASN A 94 -5.00 13.27 -9.48
C ASN A 94 -4.52 13.90 -8.18
N PHE A 95 -4.81 15.20 -8.02
CA PHE A 95 -4.48 16.02 -6.84
C PHE A 95 -5.13 15.54 -5.54
N GLY A 96 -6.22 14.75 -5.63
CA GLY A 96 -6.85 14.14 -4.47
C GLY A 96 -5.88 13.34 -3.58
N GLN A 97 -4.80 12.79 -4.13
CA GLN A 97 -3.77 12.12 -3.33
C GLN A 97 -2.98 13.08 -2.43
N VAL A 98 -2.78 14.32 -2.88
CA VAL A 98 -2.10 15.37 -2.10
C VAL A 98 -3.02 15.86 -0.98
N LEU A 99 -4.29 16.12 -1.31
CA LEU A 99 -5.31 16.47 -0.32
C LEU A 99 -5.48 15.36 0.74
N GLU A 100 -5.49 14.10 0.32
CA GLU A 100 -5.48 12.94 1.23
C GLU A 100 -4.24 12.93 2.12
N THR A 101 -3.07 13.25 1.57
CA THR A 101 -1.79 13.26 2.33
C THR A 101 -1.85 14.29 3.46
N HIS A 102 -2.34 15.50 3.16
CA HIS A 102 -2.50 16.57 4.15
C HIS A 102 -3.54 16.23 5.21
N LEU A 103 -4.73 15.77 4.79
CA LEU A 103 -5.78 15.37 5.72
C LEU A 103 -5.35 14.16 6.56
N GLY A 104 -4.58 13.23 6.00
CA GLY A 104 -4.01 12.11 6.72
C GLY A 104 -3.01 12.55 7.79
N TRP A 105 -2.22 13.59 7.53
CA TRP A 105 -1.36 14.20 8.55
C TRP A 105 -2.18 14.82 9.68
N ILE A 106 -3.19 15.63 9.35
CA ILE A 106 -4.11 16.23 10.32
C ILE A 106 -4.74 15.14 11.19
N ALA A 107 -5.26 14.08 10.57
CA ALA A 107 -5.86 12.94 11.27
C ALA A 107 -4.87 12.19 12.17
N LYS A 108 -3.61 12.06 11.74
CA LYS A 108 -2.56 11.43 12.54
C LYS A 108 -2.22 12.25 13.79
N GLN A 109 -1.98 13.54 13.63
CA GLN A 109 -1.56 14.41 14.72
C GLN A 109 -2.73 14.81 15.62
N GLY A 110 -3.94 14.89 15.08
CA GLY A 110 -5.03 15.58 15.76
C GLY A 110 -4.88 17.09 15.63
N TRP A 111 -5.93 17.82 16.00
CA TRP A 111 -6.00 19.27 15.87
C TRP A 111 -6.92 19.87 16.93
N ASP A 112 -6.72 21.16 17.17
CA ASP A 112 -7.56 21.97 18.04
C ASP A 112 -7.75 23.36 17.41
N VAL A 113 -8.97 23.65 16.96
CA VAL A 113 -9.31 24.91 16.30
C VAL A 113 -9.64 25.97 17.35
N GLU A 114 -8.79 26.98 17.46
CA GLU A 114 -9.00 28.10 18.37
C GLU A 114 -10.08 29.06 17.83
N GLY A 115 -11.16 29.24 18.61
CA GLY A 115 -12.21 30.20 18.33
C GLY A 115 -13.15 29.81 17.18
N LYS A 116 -13.54 30.79 16.35
CA LYS A 116 -14.44 30.60 15.20
C LYS A 116 -13.85 31.29 13.96
N PRO A 117 -12.76 30.75 13.39
CA PRO A 117 -12.14 31.35 12.23
C PRO A 117 -13.05 31.24 11.01
N LYS A 118 -12.91 32.19 10.06
CA LYS A 118 -13.78 32.24 8.86
C LYS A 118 -13.69 30.97 8.00
N TRP A 119 -12.52 30.33 7.97
CA TRP A 119 -12.31 29.09 7.20
C TRP A 119 -13.05 27.89 7.80
N ALA A 120 -13.35 27.91 9.11
CA ALA A 120 -14.06 26.83 9.80
C ALA A 120 -15.58 27.07 9.85
N ALA A 121 -16.12 28.04 9.11
CA ALA A 121 -17.53 28.41 9.19
C ALA A 121 -18.49 27.26 8.82
N ASN A 122 -18.06 26.37 7.93
CA ASN A 122 -18.83 25.21 7.47
C ASN A 122 -18.41 23.90 8.15
N LEU A 123 -17.37 23.92 8.98
CA LEU A 123 -16.95 22.72 9.72
C LEU A 123 -17.98 22.43 10.82
N PRO A 124 -18.42 21.16 10.96
CA PRO A 124 -19.25 20.77 12.09
C PRO A 124 -18.53 21.06 13.40
N GLU A 125 -19.26 21.45 14.45
CA GLU A 125 -18.66 21.73 15.77
C GLU A 125 -17.88 20.52 16.32
N GLN A 126 -18.31 19.29 15.98
CA GLN A 126 -17.58 18.08 16.37
C GLN A 126 -16.22 17.93 15.67
N ALA A 127 -16.00 18.63 14.56
CA ALA A 127 -14.77 18.63 13.79
C ALA A 127 -13.81 19.77 14.19
N HIS A 128 -14.13 20.59 15.20
CA HIS A 128 -13.23 21.65 15.69
C HIS A 128 -12.07 21.09 16.53
N HIS A 129 -12.24 19.92 17.14
CA HIS A 129 -11.20 19.30 17.96
C HIS A 129 -11.18 17.80 17.70
N ALA A 130 -9.98 17.24 17.53
CA ALA A 130 -9.79 15.80 17.42
C ALA A 130 -8.45 15.37 18.02
N THR A 131 -8.48 14.23 18.71
CA THR A 131 -7.28 13.62 19.26
C THR A 131 -6.39 13.02 18.16
N PRO A 132 -5.10 12.77 18.41
CA PRO A 132 -4.23 12.05 17.48
C PRO A 132 -4.81 10.70 17.05
N ASN A 133 -4.54 10.28 15.81
CA ASN A 133 -5.03 9.03 15.19
C ASN A 133 -6.57 8.96 15.04
N THR A 134 -7.24 10.09 14.86
CA THR A 134 -8.69 10.12 14.63
C THR A 134 -9.02 9.67 13.21
N LYS A 135 -10.05 8.81 13.07
CA LYS A 135 -10.58 8.45 11.76
C LYS A 135 -11.48 9.56 11.26
N VAL A 136 -11.20 10.04 10.06
CA VAL A 136 -11.99 11.08 9.38
C VAL A 136 -12.71 10.49 8.18
N SER A 137 -13.82 11.10 7.80
CA SER A 137 -14.60 10.75 6.62
C SER A 137 -14.81 11.98 5.77
N THR A 138 -14.46 11.88 4.48
CA THR A 138 -14.75 12.89 3.47
C THR A 138 -15.66 12.26 2.42
N PRO A 139 -16.98 12.48 2.50
CA PRO A 139 -17.93 12.01 1.49
C PRO A 139 -17.53 12.46 0.08
N VAL A 140 -17.87 11.65 -0.91
CA VAL A 140 -17.66 12.02 -2.32
C VAL A 140 -18.61 13.18 -2.64
N PHE A 141 -18.07 14.25 -3.24
CA PHE A 141 -18.78 15.49 -3.60
C PHE A 141 -19.20 16.42 -2.44
N ASP A 142 -18.99 16.01 -1.19
CA ASP A 142 -19.31 16.80 0.02
C ASP A 142 -18.22 16.60 1.07
N GLY A 143 -16.97 16.69 0.63
CA GLY A 143 -15.78 16.46 1.45
C GLY A 143 -15.19 17.76 2.02
N ALA A 144 -14.06 17.62 2.72
CA ALA A 144 -13.32 18.77 3.23
C ALA A 144 -12.83 19.68 2.09
N PHE A 145 -13.10 20.97 2.20
CA PHE A 145 -12.64 21.97 1.24
C PHE A 145 -11.16 22.31 1.46
N GLU A 146 -10.49 22.82 0.42
CA GLU A 146 -9.06 23.15 0.47
C GLU A 146 -8.74 24.13 1.61
N ILE A 147 -9.55 25.18 1.76
CA ILE A 147 -9.37 26.18 2.81
C ILE A 147 -9.56 25.63 4.23
N GLU A 148 -10.39 24.59 4.38
CA GLU A 148 -10.57 23.89 5.66
C GLU A 148 -9.35 23.03 5.97
N ILE A 149 -8.80 22.33 4.97
CA ILE A 149 -7.60 21.52 5.11
C ILE A 149 -6.39 22.40 5.47
N GLU A 150 -6.20 23.54 4.79
CA GLU A 150 -5.14 24.49 5.10
C GLU A 150 -5.25 25.04 6.52
N GLY A 151 -6.46 25.44 6.94
CA GLY A 151 -6.71 25.93 8.30
C GLY A 151 -6.50 24.86 9.37
N LEU A 152 -6.89 23.61 9.09
CA LEU A 152 -6.69 22.48 9.98
C LEU A 152 -5.20 22.11 10.12
N LEU A 153 -4.41 22.21 9.04
CA LEU A 153 -2.95 22.02 9.10
C LEU A 153 -2.32 23.01 10.09
N ASP A 154 -2.73 24.28 10.03
CA ASP A 154 -2.31 25.33 10.97
C ASP A 154 -2.96 25.24 12.36
N SER A 155 -3.82 24.25 12.58
CA SER A 155 -4.43 23.93 13.88
C SER A 155 -3.98 22.57 14.42
N THR A 156 -3.03 21.90 13.75
CA THR A 156 -2.51 20.60 14.21
C THR A 156 -1.84 20.71 15.57
N THR A 157 -2.00 19.64 16.37
CA THR A 157 -1.35 19.54 17.67
C THR A 157 0.17 19.51 17.51
N LYS A 158 0.86 20.04 18.51
CA LYS A 158 2.31 20.07 18.56
C LYS A 158 2.85 18.72 19.02
N THR A 159 4.06 18.39 18.59
CA THR A 159 4.79 17.23 19.12
C THR A 159 5.05 17.39 20.62
N ARG A 160 5.55 16.31 21.26
CA ARG A 160 5.97 16.33 22.68
C ARG A 160 6.86 17.54 23.01
N ASP A 161 7.70 17.94 22.05
CA ASP A 161 8.69 19.01 22.23
C ASP A 161 8.12 20.39 21.88
N GLY A 162 6.81 20.51 21.68
CA GLY A 162 6.10 21.77 21.43
C GLY A 162 6.24 22.31 20.01
N VAL A 163 6.77 21.51 19.08
CA VAL A 163 7.00 21.91 17.69
C VAL A 163 5.88 21.41 16.80
N ARG A 164 5.39 22.25 15.91
CA ARG A 164 4.54 21.82 14.80
C ARG A 164 5.42 21.48 13.60
N LEU A 165 5.38 20.23 13.16
CA LEU A 165 6.27 19.77 12.08
C LEU A 165 5.81 20.23 10.70
N ILE A 166 4.51 20.36 10.47
CA ILE A 166 3.93 20.71 9.17
C ILE A 166 2.99 21.91 9.34
N ASP A 167 3.18 22.93 8.50
CA ASP A 167 2.36 24.15 8.46
C ASP A 167 1.23 24.04 7.39
N SER A 168 0.49 25.13 7.18
CA SER A 168 -0.55 25.23 6.15
C SER A 168 -0.09 24.89 4.73
N THR A 169 1.21 24.95 4.42
CA THR A 169 1.71 24.53 3.10
C THR A 169 1.70 23.02 2.92
N GLY A 170 1.54 22.26 4.01
CA GLY A 170 1.57 20.81 4.01
C GLY A 170 2.96 20.24 3.73
N LYS A 171 4.01 21.05 3.98
CA LYS A 171 5.42 20.70 3.77
C LYS A 171 6.22 20.84 5.07
N THR A 172 7.37 20.20 5.09
CA THR A 172 8.31 20.26 6.21
C THR A 172 9.74 20.02 5.74
N GLN A 173 10.70 20.38 6.58
CA GLN A 173 12.10 20.10 6.36
C GLN A 173 12.37 18.62 6.62
N LEU A 174 12.88 17.91 5.59
CA LEU A 174 13.40 16.55 5.75
C LEU A 174 14.92 16.58 5.79
N PHE A 175 15.49 15.55 6.40
CA PHE A 175 16.92 15.28 6.46
C PHE A 175 17.23 14.00 5.68
N ASP A 176 18.33 13.99 4.95
CA ASP A 176 18.80 12.81 4.23
C ASP A 176 19.44 11.81 5.21
N GLY A 177 18.87 10.59 5.30
CA GLY A 177 19.39 9.53 6.17
C GLY A 177 20.82 9.09 5.84
N ARG A 178 21.28 9.32 4.61
CA ARG A 178 22.62 8.90 4.17
C ARG A 178 23.71 9.92 4.46
N SER A 179 23.45 11.20 4.17
CA SER A 179 24.42 12.27 4.37
C SER A 179 24.26 12.99 5.71
N GLY A 180 23.06 12.97 6.29
CA GLY A 180 22.68 13.74 7.48
C GLY A 180 22.29 15.19 7.19
N GLU A 181 22.49 15.67 5.95
CA GLU A 181 22.21 17.05 5.56
C GLU A 181 20.70 17.29 5.35
N PRO A 182 20.18 18.49 5.65
CA PRO A 182 18.82 18.85 5.31
C PRO A 182 18.64 18.95 3.79
N PHE A 183 17.50 18.48 3.27
CA PHE A 183 17.15 18.74 1.88
C PHE A 183 17.03 20.25 1.61
N PRO A 184 17.40 20.75 0.42
CA PRO A 184 17.46 22.19 0.17
C PRO A 184 16.11 22.90 0.15
N ASN A 185 15.01 22.16 -0.02
CA ASN A 185 13.65 22.69 -0.05
C ASN A 185 12.73 21.86 0.85
N PRO A 186 11.69 22.47 1.45
CA PRO A 186 10.69 21.74 2.21
C PRO A 186 9.88 20.81 1.30
N ILE A 187 9.61 19.60 1.80
CA ILE A 187 8.98 18.50 1.05
C ILE A 187 7.60 18.24 1.65
N SER A 188 6.62 17.93 0.80
CA SER A 188 5.28 17.54 1.28
C SER A 188 5.34 16.17 1.94
N VAL A 189 4.85 16.10 3.18
CA VAL A 189 4.82 14.88 3.99
C VAL A 189 3.43 14.73 4.57
N GLY A 190 2.99 13.49 4.75
CA GLY A 190 1.73 13.17 5.38
C GLY A 190 1.42 11.68 5.32
N TYR A 191 0.17 11.33 5.57
CA TYR A 191 -0.26 9.94 5.56
C TYR A 191 -1.17 9.67 4.37
N MET A 192 -0.80 8.70 3.55
CA MET A 192 -1.58 8.25 2.40
C MET A 192 -1.95 6.78 2.57
N TYR A 193 -3.17 6.41 2.17
CA TYR A 193 -3.62 5.02 2.20
C TYR A 193 -3.16 4.27 0.94
N ILE A 194 -2.22 3.34 1.12
CA ILE A 194 -1.64 2.52 0.04
C ILE A 194 -2.15 1.08 0.12
N LEU A 195 -2.52 0.54 -1.04
CA LEU A 195 -2.99 -0.83 -1.24
C LEU A 195 -1.89 -1.68 -1.87
N LYS A 196 -1.68 -2.88 -1.33
CA LYS A 196 -0.93 -3.94 -2.00
C LYS A 196 -1.84 -4.64 -3.00
N LEU A 197 -1.47 -4.59 -4.28
CA LEU A 197 -2.24 -5.25 -5.33
C LEU A 197 -1.80 -6.71 -5.51
N HIS A 198 -2.70 -7.55 -6.01
CA HIS A 198 -2.44 -8.96 -6.29
C HIS A 198 -1.46 -9.21 -7.47
N HIS A 199 -0.82 -8.15 -7.98
CA HIS A 199 0.19 -8.27 -9.03
C HIS A 199 1.56 -8.37 -8.36
N LEU A 200 1.88 -9.57 -7.89
CA LEU A 200 3.13 -9.86 -7.15
C LEU A 200 4.22 -10.36 -8.09
N VAL A 201 5.47 -10.08 -7.73
CA VAL A 201 6.62 -10.52 -8.55
C VAL A 201 6.72 -12.05 -8.60
N ASP A 202 6.46 -12.73 -7.48
CA ASP A 202 6.49 -14.19 -7.37
C ASP A 202 5.55 -14.88 -8.37
N ASP A 203 4.42 -14.24 -8.70
CA ASP A 203 3.45 -14.78 -9.66
C ASP A 203 3.88 -14.51 -11.11
N LYS A 204 4.65 -13.45 -11.35
CA LYS A 204 5.05 -13.00 -12.68
C LYS A 204 6.42 -13.50 -13.14
N ILE A 205 7.31 -13.82 -12.21
CA ILE A 205 8.62 -14.37 -12.55
C ILE A 205 8.44 -15.76 -13.16
N HIS A 206 9.05 -15.95 -14.34
CA HIS A 206 9.05 -17.20 -15.07
C HIS A 206 10.27 -17.23 -16.00
N ALA A 207 10.95 -18.37 -16.03
CA ALA A 207 12.06 -18.64 -16.93
C ALA A 207 12.01 -20.11 -17.36
N ARG A 208 12.52 -20.39 -18.57
CA ARG A 208 12.63 -21.75 -19.10
C ARG A 208 13.92 -21.92 -19.89
N SER A 209 14.57 -23.06 -19.73
CA SER A 209 15.66 -23.51 -20.60
C SER A 209 15.13 -24.50 -21.66
N THR A 210 14.48 -25.57 -21.20
CA THR A 210 13.75 -26.57 -22.00
C THR A 210 12.40 -26.87 -21.36
N GLY A 211 11.44 -27.42 -22.11
CA GLY A 211 10.07 -27.66 -21.61
C GLY A 211 9.23 -28.52 -22.55
N PRO A 212 7.94 -28.73 -22.24
CA PRO A 212 7.02 -29.47 -23.08
C PRO A 212 6.70 -28.71 -24.37
N TYR A 213 6.45 -29.49 -25.43
CA TYR A 213 6.12 -29.00 -26.76
C TYR A 213 4.71 -29.43 -27.13
N SER A 214 4.04 -28.63 -27.94
CA SER A 214 2.78 -28.98 -28.55
C SER A 214 2.96 -30.18 -29.48
N MET A 215 2.13 -31.21 -29.31
CA MET A 215 2.17 -32.39 -30.19
C MET A 215 1.84 -32.06 -31.65
N ILE A 216 1.03 -31.02 -31.88
CA ILE A 216 0.57 -30.63 -33.21
C ILE A 216 1.62 -29.77 -33.91
N THR A 217 2.05 -28.68 -33.27
CA THR A 217 2.91 -27.67 -33.90
C THR A 217 4.39 -27.89 -33.63
N GLN A 218 4.73 -28.77 -32.69
CA GLN A 218 6.11 -28.96 -32.19
C GLN A 218 6.74 -27.65 -31.70
N GLN A 219 5.90 -26.68 -31.30
CA GLN A 219 6.34 -25.43 -30.68
C GLN A 219 6.30 -25.55 -29.16
N PRO A 220 7.19 -24.86 -28.43
CA PRO A 220 7.16 -24.84 -26.97
C PRO A 220 5.81 -24.37 -26.43
N LEU A 221 5.26 -25.04 -25.42
CA LEU A 221 4.01 -24.62 -24.79
C LEU A 221 4.17 -23.25 -24.10
N GLY A 222 3.13 -22.43 -24.18
CA GLY A 222 3.08 -21.10 -23.55
C GLY A 222 2.40 -21.13 -22.18
N GLY A 223 2.79 -20.19 -21.31
CA GLY A 223 2.16 -19.97 -20.01
C GLY A 223 2.89 -20.65 -18.84
N LYS A 224 2.93 -19.96 -17.70
CA LYS A 224 3.60 -20.43 -16.48
C LYS A 224 3.00 -21.72 -15.91
N ALA A 225 1.68 -21.89 -16.02
CA ALA A 225 0.94 -23.00 -15.42
C ALA A 225 1.14 -24.36 -16.13
N GLN A 226 1.83 -24.41 -17.27
CA GLN A 226 2.16 -25.66 -17.95
C GLN A 226 3.36 -26.39 -17.29
N PHE A 227 3.81 -25.94 -16.10
CA PHE A 227 5.05 -26.32 -15.41
C PHE A 227 4.93 -26.34 -13.88
#